data_AF-N8VN60-F1
#
_entry.id   AF-N8VN60-F1
#
_cell.length_a   1.000
_cell.length_b   1.000
_cell.length_c   1.000
_cell.angle_alpha   90.00
_cell.angle_beta   90.00
_cell.angle_gamma   90.00
#
_symmetry.space_group_name_H-M   'P 1'
#
loop_
_entity.id
_entity.type
_entity.pdbx_description
1 polymer ?
#
loop_
_entity_poly.entity_id
_entity_poly.type
_entity_poly.pdbx_seq_one_letter_code
_entity_poly.pdbx_strand_id
1 'polypeptide(L)'
;MAIKQKPKNRKKTYKPKIAGLNKPGEYAELKGLDGLVKAVSSLPPPKKYYLDMTWDLEDAERTIDFYCVLEGIPTDKKGLMPLHVLQGAYKGDLIIALRKNLIPENQHFKIEITCKARRIDDPSVVVDVRPFKVDFSEQAIDYATFMEGPARGRYFLKRKGGVKTLWKGITKEWKLDLDEQYSDEYEIIGSKAVLSCETYFRSKILENQFLKLKAEYIKKWLS
;
A
#
# COMPACT_ATOMS: atom_id res chain seq x y z
N MET A 1 -38.49 -63.53 -19.40
CA MET A 1 -37.04 -63.52 -19.06
C MET A 1 -36.55 -62.07 -19.06
N ALA A 2 -36.15 -61.52 -17.91
CA ALA A 2 -35.75 -60.12 -17.79
C ALA A 2 -34.24 -59.96 -18.02
N ILE A 3 -33.87 -59.15 -19.03
CA ILE A 3 -32.48 -58.83 -19.36
C ILE A 3 -31.96 -57.85 -18.31
N LYS A 4 -31.10 -58.33 -17.40
CA LYS A 4 -30.37 -57.47 -16.45
C LYS A 4 -29.28 -56.69 -17.21
N GLN A 5 -29.51 -55.40 -17.47
CA GLN A 5 -28.45 -54.51 -17.95
C GLN A 5 -27.40 -54.28 -16.84
N LYS A 6 -26.13 -54.52 -17.16
CA LYS A 6 -25.00 -54.19 -16.27
C LYS A 6 -24.90 -52.67 -16.08
N PRO A 7 -24.66 -52.15 -14.87
CA PRO A 7 -24.50 -50.73 -14.65
C PRO A 7 -23.24 -50.20 -15.35
N LYS A 8 -23.40 -49.14 -16.15
CA LYS A 8 -22.31 -48.47 -16.86
C LYS A 8 -21.32 -47.89 -15.85
N ASN A 9 -20.09 -48.40 -15.89
CA ASN A 9 -18.98 -47.98 -15.07
C ASN A 9 -18.47 -46.60 -15.55
N ARG A 10 -19.17 -45.51 -15.17
CA ARG A 10 -18.67 -44.15 -15.37
C ARG A 10 -17.60 -43.88 -14.32
N LYS A 11 -16.34 -44.12 -14.67
CA LYS A 11 -15.17 -43.52 -13.99
C LYS A 11 -15.24 -42.00 -14.18
N LYS A 12 -16.09 -41.31 -13.41
CA LYS A 12 -15.95 -39.88 -13.23
C LYS A 12 -14.72 -39.68 -12.37
N THR A 13 -13.64 -39.18 -12.96
CA THR A 13 -12.47 -38.73 -12.21
C THR A 13 -12.94 -37.68 -11.22
N TYR A 14 -12.95 -38.02 -9.94
CA TYR A 14 -13.26 -37.09 -8.87
C TYR A 14 -12.19 -35.99 -8.90
N LYS A 15 -12.57 -34.80 -9.37
CA LYS A 15 -11.78 -33.58 -9.14
C LYS A 15 -12.23 -33.06 -7.77
N PRO A 16 -11.42 -33.19 -6.71
CA PRO A 16 -11.76 -32.57 -5.44
C PRO A 16 -11.98 -31.08 -5.68
N LYS A 17 -13.16 -30.58 -5.29
CA LYS A 17 -13.34 -29.14 -5.10
C LYS A 17 -12.35 -28.77 -3.99
N ILE A 18 -11.28 -28.08 -4.33
CA ILE A 18 -10.37 -27.48 -3.34
C ILE A 18 -11.17 -26.36 -2.69
N ALA A 19 -11.99 -26.73 -1.71
CA ALA A 19 -12.49 -25.80 -0.70
C ALA A 19 -11.25 -25.18 -0.05
N GLY A 20 -11.25 -23.85 0.09
CA GLY A 20 -10.10 -23.04 0.47
C GLY A 20 -9.18 -23.72 1.48
N LEU A 21 -7.89 -23.79 1.12
CA LEU A 21 -6.80 -24.28 1.94
C LEU A 21 -6.69 -23.45 3.22
N ASN A 22 -7.49 -23.79 4.23
CA ASN A 22 -7.56 -23.04 5.47
C ASN A 22 -6.62 -23.61 6.55
N LYS A 23 -6.03 -24.81 6.35
CA LYS A 23 -5.08 -25.43 7.30
C LYS A 23 -4.07 -26.34 6.59
N PRO A 24 -2.82 -25.88 6.39
CA PRO A 24 -1.75 -26.68 5.78
C PRO A 24 -1.42 -27.98 6.55
N GLY A 25 -1.56 -27.98 7.87
CA GLY A 25 -1.26 -29.15 8.73
C GLY A 25 -2.09 -30.39 8.41
N GLU A 26 -3.38 -30.22 8.15
CA GLU A 26 -4.31 -31.33 7.84
C GLU A 26 -3.98 -31.99 6.48
N TYR A 27 -3.35 -31.27 5.55
CA TYR A 27 -2.95 -31.81 4.24
C TYR A 27 -1.59 -32.53 4.30
N ALA A 28 -0.70 -32.10 5.20
CA ALA A 28 0.58 -32.78 5.47
C ALA A 28 0.35 -34.19 6.03
N GLU A 29 -0.62 -34.32 6.93
CA GLU A 29 -1.01 -35.59 7.55
C GLU A 29 -1.63 -36.57 6.54
N LEU A 30 -2.32 -36.06 5.51
CA LEU A 30 -3.05 -36.89 4.54
C LEU A 30 -2.25 -37.31 3.29
N LYS A 31 -1.26 -36.53 2.86
CA LYS A 31 -0.51 -36.79 1.61
C LYS A 31 1.01 -36.75 1.73
N GLY A 32 1.54 -36.54 2.93
CA GLY A 32 2.97 -36.32 3.15
C GLY A 32 3.45 -34.99 2.58
N LEU A 33 4.71 -34.64 2.88
CA LEU A 33 5.33 -33.38 2.46
C LEU A 33 5.30 -33.20 0.92
N ASP A 34 5.59 -34.26 0.17
CA ASP A 34 5.62 -34.25 -1.30
C ASP A 34 4.26 -33.96 -1.94
N GLY A 35 3.18 -34.48 -1.33
CA GLY A 35 1.81 -34.21 -1.76
C GLY A 35 1.39 -32.76 -1.50
N LEU A 36 1.92 -32.16 -0.43
CA LEU A 36 1.71 -30.76 -0.08
C LEU A 36 2.46 -29.83 -1.04
N VAL A 37 3.73 -30.12 -1.32
CA VAL A 37 4.54 -29.37 -2.29
C VAL A 37 3.89 -29.43 -3.67
N LYS A 38 3.50 -30.61 -4.17
CA LYS A 38 2.77 -30.72 -5.45
C LYS A 38 1.46 -29.95 -5.45
N ALA A 39 0.71 -29.98 -4.35
CA ALA A 39 -0.54 -29.23 -4.24
C ALA A 39 -0.29 -27.71 -4.31
N VAL A 40 0.69 -27.21 -3.55
CA VAL A 40 1.07 -25.78 -3.53
C VAL A 40 1.62 -25.33 -4.88
N SER A 41 2.50 -26.12 -5.51
CA SER A 41 3.06 -25.82 -6.84
C SER A 41 2.01 -25.85 -7.95
N SER A 42 0.87 -26.51 -7.74
CA SER A 42 -0.25 -26.56 -8.68
C SER A 42 -1.27 -25.43 -8.48
N LEU A 43 -1.12 -24.61 -7.43
CA LEU A 43 -1.99 -23.46 -7.21
C LEU A 43 -1.72 -22.37 -8.25
N PRO A 44 -2.76 -21.71 -8.76
CA PRO A 44 -2.56 -20.54 -9.60
C PRO A 44 -1.78 -19.47 -8.82
N PRO A 45 -0.93 -18.67 -9.50
CA PRO A 45 -0.22 -17.60 -8.84
C PRO A 45 -1.21 -16.65 -8.16
N PRO A 46 -0.84 -16.07 -7.01
CA PRO A 46 -1.72 -15.13 -6.32
C PRO A 46 -2.03 -13.95 -7.24
N LYS A 47 -3.32 -13.61 -7.31
CA LYS A 47 -3.78 -12.47 -8.11
C LYS A 47 -3.11 -11.19 -7.59
N LYS A 48 -2.49 -10.45 -8.51
CA LYS A 48 -1.93 -9.13 -8.23
C LYS A 48 -3.02 -8.06 -8.15
N TYR A 49 -2.80 -7.10 -7.27
CA TYR A 49 -3.63 -5.94 -7.02
C TYR A 49 -2.76 -4.69 -7.08
N TYR A 50 -3.24 -3.66 -7.77
CA TYR A 50 -2.69 -2.32 -7.66
C TYR A 50 -3.44 -1.61 -6.53
N LEU A 51 -2.70 -1.13 -5.54
CA LEU A 51 -3.22 -0.37 -4.41
C LEU A 51 -2.53 0.99 -4.35
N ASP A 52 -3.28 2.02 -4.01
CA ASP A 52 -2.75 3.37 -3.86
C ASP A 52 -3.32 4.12 -2.65
N MET A 53 -2.60 5.16 -2.26
CA MET A 53 -3.09 6.19 -1.37
C MET A 53 -2.56 7.56 -1.79
N THR A 54 -3.34 8.59 -1.50
CA THR A 54 -3.07 9.98 -1.87
C THR A 54 -3.29 10.87 -0.67
N TRP A 55 -2.52 11.95 -0.58
CA TRP A 55 -2.67 12.96 0.44
C TRP A 55 -2.12 14.30 -0.03
N ASP A 56 -2.61 15.38 0.57
CA ASP A 56 -1.94 16.67 0.50
C ASP A 56 -0.82 16.70 1.54
N LEU A 57 0.39 17.11 1.12
CA LEU A 57 1.58 17.10 1.98
C LEU A 57 1.40 18.00 3.21
N GLU A 58 0.76 19.15 3.06
CA GLU A 58 0.56 20.09 4.16
C GLU A 58 -0.58 19.64 5.09
N ASP A 59 -1.70 19.20 4.51
CA ASP A 59 -2.87 18.84 5.30
C ASP A 59 -2.69 17.54 6.07
N ALA A 60 -1.95 16.56 5.52
CA ALA A 60 -1.68 15.31 6.20
C ALA A 60 -0.89 15.52 7.50
N GLU A 61 0.15 16.35 7.47
CA GLU A 61 0.94 16.69 8.65
C GLU A 61 0.09 17.44 9.68
N ARG A 62 -0.66 18.47 9.25
CA ARG A 62 -1.58 19.23 10.13
C ARG A 62 -2.63 18.33 10.78
N THR A 63 -3.21 17.39 10.04
CA THR A 63 -4.25 16.47 10.54
C THR A 63 -3.69 15.57 11.65
N ILE A 64 -2.49 15.02 11.44
CA ILE A 64 -1.85 14.14 12.43
C ILE A 64 -1.42 14.95 13.66
N ASP A 65 -0.85 16.13 13.47
CA ASP A 65 -0.39 16.99 14.56
C ASP A 65 -1.56 17.48 15.42
N PHE A 66 -2.65 17.90 14.79
CA PHE A 66 -3.87 18.32 15.49
C PHE A 66 -4.43 17.19 16.36
N TYR A 67 -4.48 15.97 15.84
CA TYR A 67 -4.91 14.81 16.61
C TYR A 67 -3.97 14.52 17.79
N CYS A 68 -2.65 14.60 17.59
CA CYS A 68 -1.68 14.41 18.67
C CYS A 68 -1.86 15.43 19.80
N VAL A 69 -2.10 16.70 19.45
CA VAL A 69 -2.34 17.77 20.42
C VAL A 69 -3.62 17.52 21.21
N LEU A 70 -4.72 17.16 20.54
CA LEU A 70 -6.01 16.90 21.19
C LEU A 70 -5.94 15.73 22.18
N GLU A 71 -5.23 14.66 21.81
CA GLU A 71 -5.15 13.44 22.60
C GLU A 71 -3.97 13.42 23.59
N GLY A 72 -3.19 14.50 23.67
CA GLY A 72 -1.99 14.56 24.51
C GLY A 72 -0.93 13.53 24.13
N ILE A 73 -0.89 13.10 22.87
CA ILE A 73 0.07 12.12 22.36
C ILE A 73 1.37 12.85 21.99
N PRO A 74 2.51 12.44 22.56
CA PRO A 74 3.81 12.97 22.15
C PRO A 74 4.03 12.81 20.64
N THR A 75 4.49 13.87 19.98
CA THR A 75 4.69 13.91 18.52
C THR A 75 5.81 12.98 18.02
N ASP A 76 6.57 12.36 18.92
CA ASP A 76 7.55 11.31 18.64
C ASP A 76 6.93 9.89 18.63
N LYS A 77 5.66 9.72 19.04
CA LYS A 77 4.92 8.45 19.02
C LYS A 77 3.88 8.36 17.89
N LYS A 78 4.12 9.05 16.77
CA LYS A 78 3.22 9.11 15.61
C LYS A 78 2.94 7.75 14.94
N GLY A 79 3.76 6.72 15.16
CA GLY A 79 3.62 5.41 14.52
C GLY A 79 2.37 4.59 14.90
N LEU A 80 1.63 4.99 15.93
CA LEU A 80 0.47 4.23 16.43
C LEU A 80 -0.87 4.93 16.18
N MET A 81 -0.95 5.85 15.21
CA MET A 81 -2.20 6.54 14.92
C MET A 81 -3.34 5.56 14.59
N PRO A 82 -4.54 5.75 15.16
CA PRO A 82 -5.70 4.96 14.82
C PRO A 82 -6.01 5.05 13.32
N LEU A 83 -6.55 3.97 12.74
CA LEU A 83 -6.87 3.92 11.30
C LEU A 83 -7.81 5.06 10.88
N HIS A 84 -8.75 5.48 11.73
CA HIS A 84 -9.68 6.56 11.39
C HIS A 84 -8.97 7.92 11.23
N VAL A 85 -7.89 8.17 11.97
CA VAL A 85 -7.05 9.37 11.84
C VAL A 85 -6.23 9.30 10.56
N LEU A 86 -5.62 8.15 10.30
CA LEU A 86 -4.86 7.91 9.07
C LEU A 86 -5.76 8.01 7.84
N GLN A 87 -7.02 7.60 7.91
CA GLN A 87 -8.02 7.79 6.86
C GLN A 87 -8.47 9.25 6.71
N GLY A 88 -8.25 10.08 7.73
CA GLY A 88 -8.39 11.54 7.66
C GLY A 88 -7.30 12.15 6.80
N ALA A 89 -6.04 11.80 7.06
CA ALA A 89 -4.86 12.32 6.37
C ALA A 89 -4.61 11.68 4.99
N TYR A 90 -4.79 10.37 4.87
CA TYR A 90 -4.49 9.58 3.68
C TYR A 90 -5.78 8.99 3.09
N LYS A 91 -5.98 9.18 1.78
CA LYS A 91 -7.14 8.66 1.04
C LYS A 91 -6.69 7.56 0.10
N GLY A 92 -7.35 6.42 0.13
CA GLY A 92 -7.07 5.32 -0.78
C GLY A 92 -7.18 3.99 -0.07
N ASP A 93 -6.89 2.92 -0.79
CA ASP A 93 -7.06 1.56 -0.28
C ASP A 93 -5.76 0.95 0.26
N LEU A 94 -4.61 1.47 -0.16
CA LEU A 94 -3.30 1.05 0.33
C LEU A 94 -3.17 1.26 1.85
N ILE A 95 -3.65 2.38 2.40
CA ILE A 95 -3.59 2.66 3.83
C ILE A 95 -4.35 1.63 4.67
N ILE A 96 -5.48 1.13 4.14
CA ILE A 96 -6.30 0.08 4.79
C ILE A 96 -5.52 -1.23 4.79
N ALA A 97 -4.96 -1.61 3.63
CA ALA A 97 -4.21 -2.84 3.46
C ALA A 97 -2.97 -2.90 4.36
N LEU A 98 -2.23 -1.78 4.46
CA LEU A 98 -1.05 -1.65 5.29
C LEU A 98 -1.39 -1.66 6.79
N ARG A 99 -2.32 -0.82 7.23
CA ARG A 99 -2.64 -0.70 8.66
C ARG A 99 -3.26 -1.96 9.24
N LYS A 100 -3.96 -2.75 8.43
CA LYS A 100 -4.56 -4.03 8.84
C LYS A 100 -3.65 -5.24 8.55
N ASN A 101 -2.42 -5.02 8.06
CA ASN A 101 -1.43 -6.06 7.79
C ASN A 101 -1.94 -7.14 6.80
N LEU A 102 -2.71 -6.73 5.78
CA LEU A 102 -3.41 -7.64 4.85
C LEU A 102 -2.52 -8.10 3.67
N ILE A 103 -1.51 -7.29 3.35
CA ILE A 103 -0.52 -7.52 2.29
C ILE A 103 0.85 -7.80 2.91
N PRO A 104 1.83 -8.37 2.19
CA PRO A 104 3.20 -8.51 2.69
C PRO A 104 3.73 -7.20 3.29
N GLU A 105 4.55 -7.31 4.33
CA GLU A 105 5.04 -6.12 5.05
C GLU A 105 5.98 -5.30 4.17
N ASN A 106 6.91 -5.95 3.48
CA ASN A 106 7.80 -5.32 2.51
C ASN A 106 7.12 -5.22 1.13
N GLN A 107 7.12 -4.02 0.54
CA GLN A 107 6.52 -3.73 -0.76
C GLN A 107 7.46 -2.89 -1.63
N HIS A 108 7.29 -3.02 -2.94
CA HIS A 108 7.92 -2.14 -3.92
C HIS A 108 7.02 -0.93 -4.15
N PHE A 109 7.33 0.17 -3.48
CA PHE A 109 6.55 1.38 -3.57
C PHE A 109 6.96 2.26 -4.75
N LYS A 110 6.00 3.03 -5.26
CA LYS A 110 6.23 4.14 -6.17
C LYS A 110 5.59 5.38 -5.57
N ILE A 111 6.33 6.48 -5.55
CA ILE A 111 5.81 7.76 -5.10
C ILE A 111 5.87 8.78 -6.22
N GLU A 112 4.79 9.53 -6.36
CA GLU A 112 4.67 10.67 -7.25
C GLU A 112 4.14 11.87 -6.46
N ILE A 113 4.77 13.03 -6.61
CA ILE A 113 4.33 14.30 -6.02
C ILE A 113 4.04 15.26 -7.16
N THR A 114 2.80 15.74 -7.23
CA THR A 114 2.34 16.74 -8.19
C THR A 114 2.04 18.04 -7.47
N CYS A 115 2.47 19.16 -8.06
CA CYS A 115 2.36 20.46 -7.43
C CYS A 115 1.82 21.49 -8.40
N LYS A 116 1.18 22.51 -7.83
CA LYS A 116 0.82 23.73 -8.55
C LYS A 116 1.57 24.90 -7.95
N ALA A 117 2.11 25.73 -8.82
CA ALA A 117 2.77 26.96 -8.44
C ALA A 117 1.97 28.15 -8.98
N ARG A 118 2.00 29.24 -8.24
CA ARG A 118 1.39 30.52 -8.60
C ARG A 118 2.46 31.58 -8.68
N ARG A 119 2.38 32.46 -9.66
CA ARG A 119 3.31 33.59 -9.78
C ARG A 119 3.01 34.62 -8.68
N ILE A 120 4.02 35.17 -8.02
CA ILE A 120 3.86 36.05 -6.86
C ILE A 120 3.32 37.43 -7.26
N ASP A 121 3.78 37.97 -8.38
CA ASP A 121 3.40 39.29 -8.90
C ASP A 121 2.07 39.29 -9.67
N ASP A 122 1.68 38.13 -10.24
CA ASP A 122 0.36 37.91 -10.84
C ASP A 122 -0.26 36.59 -10.34
N PRO A 123 -1.04 36.64 -9.24
CA PRO A 123 -1.70 35.47 -8.66
C PRO A 123 -2.71 34.77 -9.58
N SER A 124 -3.09 35.37 -10.72
CA SER A 124 -3.97 34.72 -11.69
C SER A 124 -3.24 33.65 -12.53
N VAL A 125 -1.91 33.72 -12.58
CA VAL A 125 -1.06 32.78 -13.32
C VAL A 125 -0.73 31.58 -12.44
N VAL A 126 -1.35 30.44 -12.75
CA VAL A 126 -1.10 29.15 -12.11
C VAL A 126 -0.49 28.19 -13.12
N VAL A 127 0.58 27.52 -12.73
CA VAL A 127 1.30 26.55 -13.55
C VAL A 127 1.38 25.20 -12.85
N ASP A 128 1.31 24.14 -13.64
CA ASP A 128 1.58 22.79 -13.16
C ASP A 128 3.09 22.56 -13.12
N VAL A 129 3.57 22.07 -11.98
CA VAL A 129 4.99 21.72 -11.77
C VAL A 129 5.24 20.32 -12.31
N ARG A 130 6.41 20.09 -12.92
CA ARG A 130 6.84 18.75 -13.33
C ARG A 130 6.73 17.81 -12.11
N PRO A 131 6.07 16.65 -12.25
CA PRO A 131 5.92 15.73 -11.14
C PRO A 131 7.27 15.17 -10.68
N PHE A 132 7.48 15.15 -9.37
CA PHE A 132 8.61 14.44 -8.75
C PHE A 132 8.23 12.96 -8.60
N LYS A 133 9.08 12.04 -9.09
CA LYS A 133 8.79 10.60 -9.09
C LYS A 133 9.96 9.80 -8.54
N VAL A 134 9.68 8.86 -7.65
CA VAL A 134 10.66 7.89 -7.13
C VAL A 134 10.05 6.48 -7.17
N ASP A 135 10.80 5.55 -7.76
CA ASP A 135 10.41 4.14 -7.88
C ASP A 135 11.35 3.27 -7.03
N PHE A 136 10.80 2.56 -6.05
CA PHE A 136 11.51 1.63 -5.16
C PHE A 136 11.43 0.17 -5.65
N SER A 137 11.28 -0.05 -6.96
CA SER A 137 11.19 -1.38 -7.58
C SER A 137 12.39 -2.29 -7.31
N GLU A 138 13.58 -1.74 -7.03
CA GLU A 138 14.77 -2.54 -6.73
C GLU A 138 14.82 -3.03 -5.27
N GLN A 139 14.08 -2.41 -4.36
CA GLN A 139 14.18 -2.69 -2.93
C GLN A 139 12.79 -2.71 -2.29
N ALA A 140 12.37 -3.87 -1.79
CA ALA A 140 11.12 -3.96 -1.03
C ALA A 140 11.33 -3.32 0.36
N ILE A 141 10.44 -2.40 0.73
CA ILE A 141 10.51 -1.62 1.98
C ILE A 141 9.21 -1.83 2.75
N ASP A 142 9.28 -1.97 4.07
CA ASP A 142 8.08 -1.95 4.89
C ASP A 142 7.52 -0.53 5.06
N TYR A 143 6.21 -0.43 5.31
CA TYR A 143 5.53 0.86 5.41
C TYR A 143 5.98 1.71 6.60
N ALA A 144 6.29 1.11 7.75
CA ALA A 144 6.75 1.86 8.91
C ALA A 144 8.11 2.51 8.60
N THR A 145 9.02 1.76 8.00
CA THR A 145 10.31 2.23 7.49
C THR A 145 10.15 3.28 6.41
N PHE A 146 9.15 3.17 5.53
CA PHE A 146 8.86 4.21 4.54
C PHE A 146 8.44 5.54 5.21
N MET A 147 7.51 5.49 6.17
CA MET A 147 6.95 6.68 6.83
C MET A 147 7.90 7.32 7.84
N GLU A 148 8.54 6.53 8.69
CA GLU A 148 9.33 7.02 9.82
C GLU A 148 10.83 7.07 9.47
N GLY A 149 11.23 6.39 8.39
CA GLY A 149 12.61 5.98 8.22
C GLY A 149 12.96 4.83 9.19
N PRO A 150 14.08 4.14 8.96
CA PRO A 150 14.49 3.07 9.85
C PRO A 150 14.91 3.63 11.22
N ALA A 151 14.39 3.06 12.31
CA ALA A 151 14.94 3.27 13.66
C ALA A 151 16.43 2.86 13.76
N ARG A 152 16.88 1.98 12.84
CA ARG A 152 18.27 1.55 12.65
C ARG A 152 18.56 1.38 11.16
N GLY A 153 19.23 2.40 10.60
CA GLY A 153 19.56 2.60 9.18
C GLY A 153 19.76 1.36 8.31
N ARG A 154 19.11 1.35 7.13
CA ARG A 154 19.61 0.68 5.91
C ARG A 154 18.84 0.95 4.61
N TYR A 155 18.00 1.99 4.54
CA TYR A 155 17.40 2.44 3.29
C TYR A 155 17.65 3.94 3.16
N PHE A 156 18.44 4.31 2.16
CA PHE A 156 18.93 5.67 1.95
C PHE A 156 18.84 5.99 0.46
N LEU A 157 18.20 7.11 0.11
CA LEU A 157 18.44 7.73 -1.18
C LEU A 157 19.89 8.26 -1.17
N LYS A 158 20.80 7.54 -1.84
CA LYS A 158 22.21 7.94 -1.93
C LYS A 158 22.38 8.97 -3.07
N ARG A 159 22.51 10.26 -2.71
CA ARG A 159 23.16 11.30 -3.55
C ARG A 159 24.08 12.20 -2.71
N LYS A 160 24.95 12.95 -3.38
CA LYS A 160 26.19 13.67 -2.97
C LYS A 160 26.14 14.63 -1.74
N GLY A 161 25.24 14.47 -0.77
CA GLY A 161 25.09 15.46 0.32
C GLY A 161 24.53 14.97 1.66
N GLY A 162 24.52 13.66 1.94
CA GLY A 162 24.22 13.14 3.29
C GLY A 162 22.96 12.28 3.40
N VAL A 163 22.82 11.66 4.58
CA VAL A 163 21.91 10.55 4.90
C VAL A 163 20.55 11.08 5.39
N LYS A 164 19.41 10.64 4.81
CA LYS A 164 18.05 11.07 5.23
C LYS A 164 17.07 9.88 5.32
N THR A 165 16.16 9.93 6.29
CA THR A 165 15.02 8.99 6.50
C THR A 165 14.02 9.09 5.34
N LEU A 166 13.43 8.00 4.86
CA LEU A 166 12.73 7.93 3.55
C LEU A 166 11.65 9.00 3.32
N TRP A 167 10.63 9.17 4.19
CA TRP A 167 9.59 10.19 3.96
C TRP A 167 10.13 11.63 4.03
N LYS A 168 10.78 12.03 5.14
CA LYS A 168 11.42 13.35 5.26
C LYS A 168 12.51 13.58 4.20
N GLY A 169 13.11 12.49 3.69
CA GLY A 169 14.08 12.46 2.61
C GLY A 169 13.41 12.81 1.30
N ILE A 170 12.31 12.14 0.96
CA ILE A 170 11.47 12.40 -0.21
C ILE A 170 10.98 13.85 -0.22
N THR A 171 10.44 14.37 0.89
CA THR A 171 10.00 15.78 0.95
C THR A 171 11.15 16.75 0.71
N LYS A 172 12.34 16.48 1.29
CA LYS A 172 13.52 17.32 1.08
C LYS A 172 14.03 17.23 -0.35
N GLU A 173 14.01 16.06 -0.96
CA GLU A 173 14.43 15.87 -2.36
C GLU A 173 13.46 16.52 -3.33
N TRP A 174 12.16 16.40 -3.08
CA TRP A 174 11.15 17.13 -3.82
C TRP A 174 11.37 18.63 -3.73
N LYS A 175 11.66 19.19 -2.54
CA LYS A 175 11.99 20.63 -2.40
C LYS A 175 13.22 21.03 -3.20
N LEU A 176 14.27 20.23 -3.21
CA LEU A 176 15.47 20.49 -4.03
C LEU A 176 15.14 20.43 -5.54
N ASP A 177 14.35 19.45 -5.97
CA ASP A 177 13.90 19.32 -7.36
C ASP A 177 12.97 20.49 -7.76
N LEU A 178 12.22 21.07 -6.83
CA LEU A 178 11.45 22.30 -7.05
C LEU A 178 12.37 23.52 -7.22
N ASP A 179 13.34 23.70 -6.32
CA ASP A 179 14.29 24.82 -6.36
C ASP A 179 15.12 24.81 -7.67
N GLU A 180 15.41 23.63 -8.23
CA GLU A 180 16.07 23.49 -9.53
C GLU A 180 15.17 23.82 -10.73
N GLN A 181 13.84 23.73 -10.57
CA GLN A 181 12.89 23.89 -11.67
C GLN A 181 12.29 25.30 -11.78
N TYR A 182 12.18 26.04 -10.68
CA TYR A 182 11.45 27.31 -10.63
C TYR A 182 12.26 28.43 -9.97
N SER A 183 12.06 29.65 -10.45
CA SER A 183 12.62 30.86 -9.84
C SER A 183 11.83 31.25 -8.58
N ASP A 184 12.45 32.08 -7.74
CA ASP A 184 11.85 32.69 -6.54
C ASP A 184 10.60 33.55 -6.82
N GLU A 185 10.18 33.67 -8.09
CA GLU A 185 8.98 34.40 -8.54
C GLU A 185 7.68 33.59 -8.40
N TYR A 186 7.78 32.31 -8.02
CA TYR A 186 6.65 31.41 -7.87
C TYR A 186 6.52 30.89 -6.43
N GLU A 187 5.30 30.80 -5.94
CA GLU A 187 4.96 30.14 -4.68
C GLU A 187 4.16 28.85 -4.93
N ILE A 188 4.42 27.80 -4.14
CA ILE A 188 3.66 26.55 -4.20
C ILE A 188 2.32 26.75 -3.50
N ILE A 189 1.21 26.48 -4.20
CA ILE A 189 -0.16 26.65 -3.69
C ILE A 189 -0.88 25.32 -3.45
N GLY A 190 -0.24 24.20 -3.75
CA GLY A 190 -0.79 22.88 -3.49
C GLY A 190 0.20 21.79 -3.88
N SER A 191 0.26 20.74 -3.06
CA SER A 191 1.19 19.63 -3.27
C SER A 191 0.54 18.31 -2.86
N LYS A 192 0.29 17.46 -3.87
CA LYS A 192 -0.39 16.19 -3.71
C LYS A 192 0.56 15.05 -3.95
N ALA A 193 0.67 14.16 -2.97
CA ALA A 193 1.45 12.93 -3.09
C ALA A 193 0.54 11.74 -3.40
N VAL A 194 1.09 10.78 -4.14
CA VAL A 194 0.51 9.46 -4.44
C VAL A 194 1.55 8.41 -4.10
N LEU A 195 1.24 7.48 -3.21
CA LEU A 195 2.00 6.26 -2.99
C LEU A 195 1.24 5.08 -3.56
N SER A 196 1.90 4.24 -4.34
CA SER A 196 1.30 3.03 -4.89
C SER A 196 2.23 1.83 -4.84
N CYS A 197 1.65 0.65 -4.92
CA CYS A 197 2.39 -0.60 -5.11
C CYS A 197 1.54 -1.65 -5.83
N GLU A 198 2.19 -2.53 -6.58
CA GLU A 198 1.60 -3.80 -6.99
C GLU A 198 1.87 -4.86 -5.92
N THR A 199 0.81 -5.51 -5.44
CA THR A 199 0.93 -6.46 -4.32
C THR A 199 -0.06 -7.62 -4.44
N TYR A 200 -0.03 -8.52 -3.47
CA TYR A 200 -0.99 -9.61 -3.30
C TYR A 200 -1.42 -9.70 -1.84
N PHE A 201 -2.60 -10.26 -1.58
CA PHE A 201 -3.04 -10.52 -0.21
C PHE A 201 -2.40 -11.80 0.33
N ARG A 202 -2.04 -11.81 1.61
CA ARG A 202 -1.39 -12.98 2.25
C ARG A 202 -2.29 -14.22 2.25
N SER A 203 -3.62 -14.04 2.19
CA SER A 203 -4.58 -15.13 2.05
C SER A 203 -5.89 -14.65 1.43
N LYS A 204 -6.71 -15.59 0.94
CA LYS A 204 -8.05 -15.27 0.42
C LYS A 204 -8.99 -14.70 1.49
N ILE A 205 -8.80 -15.10 2.75
CA ILE A 205 -9.57 -14.58 3.88
C ILE A 205 -9.27 -13.09 4.07
N LEU A 206 -7.99 -12.70 4.00
CA LEU A 206 -7.56 -11.31 4.15
C LEU A 206 -7.98 -10.45 2.97
N GLU A 207 -7.99 -11.01 1.75
CA GLU A 207 -8.57 -10.35 0.57
C GLU A 207 -10.08 -10.09 0.77
N ASN A 208 -10.84 -11.08 1.23
CA ASN A 208 -12.27 -10.90 1.50
C ASN A 208 -12.51 -9.87 2.62
N GLN A 209 -11.66 -9.85 3.64
CA GLN A 209 -11.70 -8.84 4.70
C GLN A 209 -11.43 -7.44 4.14
N PHE A 210 -10.42 -7.28 3.29
CA PHE A 210 -10.13 -6.03 2.61
C PHE A 210 -11.32 -5.51 1.80
N LEU A 211 -11.94 -6.38 0.99
CA LEU A 211 -13.09 -6.00 0.16
C LEU A 211 -14.27 -5.51 1.00
N LYS A 212 -14.54 -6.13 2.16
CA LYS A 212 -15.56 -5.67 3.11
C LYS A 212 -15.22 -4.29 3.68
N LEU A 213 -14.00 -4.11 4.19
CA LEU A 213 -13.55 -2.84 4.76
C LEU A 213 -13.57 -1.71 3.72
N LYS A 214 -13.16 -2.01 2.48
CA LYS A 214 -13.20 -1.05 1.36
C LYS A 214 -14.63 -0.63 1.04
N ALA A 215 -15.58 -1.58 1.01
CA ALA A 215 -16.98 -1.29 0.78
C ALA A 215 -17.60 -0.42 1.90
N GLU A 216 -17.27 -0.70 3.17
CA GLU A 216 -17.69 0.12 4.32
C GLU A 216 -17.11 1.53 4.25
N TYR A 217 -15.83 1.66 3.91
CA TYR A 217 -15.17 2.95 3.74
C TYR A 217 -15.83 3.79 2.66
N ILE A 218 -16.12 3.21 1.47
CA ILE A 218 -16.78 3.92 0.37
C ILE A 218 -18.17 4.41 0.79
N LYS A 219 -18.94 3.58 1.50
CA LYS A 219 -20.27 3.98 1.99
C LYS A 219 -20.22 5.19 2.90
N LYS A 220 -19.22 5.26 3.80
CA LYS A 220 -19.07 6.37 4.75
C LYS A 220 -18.72 7.71 4.08
N TRP A 221 -18.07 7.70 2.92
CA TRP A 221 -17.70 8.92 2.19
C TRP A 221 -18.74 9.38 1.17
N LEU A 222 -19.70 8.52 0.81
CA LEU A 222 -20.81 8.84 -0.09
C LEU A 222 -22.13 9.14 0.64
N SER A 223 -22.17 8.96 1.96
CA SER A 223 -23.29 9.29 2.86
C SER A 223 -23.07 10.64 3.54
#